data_AF-A0A3B7LZ47-F1
#
_entry.id   AF-A0A3B7LZ47-F1
#
_cell.length_a   1.000
_cell.length_b   1.000
_cell.length_c   1.000
_cell.angle_alpha   90.00
_cell.angle_beta   90.00
_cell.angle_gamma   90.00
#
_symmetry.space_group_name_H-M   'P 1'
#
loop_
_entity.id
_entity.type
_entity.pdbx_description
1 polymer ?
#
loop_
_entity_poly.entity_id
_entity_poly.type
_entity_poly.pdbx_seq_one_letter_code
_entity_poly.pdbx_strand_id
1 'polypeptide(L)'
;MEKYLKLLSPKSINYEADRIDGGIPSLQAQDVLLAMSYAKLTPLQDNLLRLKYFGANTKANIELFSSVLVSRFESNFNGYGVPQVYHRSILKIALMEFCLVPGGYKPSKRNRAVLCGFSDTTVFIHMMKRVDEVLELFNLEMKIAEVKIFTQISKLS
;
A
#
# COMPACT_ATOMS: atom_id res chain seq x y z
N MET A 1 18.98 38.82 -7.69
CA MET A 1 20.44 39.02 -7.74
C MET A 1 21.22 38.27 -6.65
N GLU A 2 20.65 37.96 -5.49
CA GLU A 2 21.33 37.15 -4.45
C GLU A 2 21.72 35.73 -4.90
N LYS A 3 20.94 35.10 -5.79
CA LYS A 3 21.22 33.73 -6.30
C LYS A 3 22.54 33.64 -7.08
N TYR A 4 22.92 34.70 -7.80
CA TYR A 4 24.16 34.75 -8.58
C TYR A 4 25.39 35.10 -7.72
N LEU A 5 25.22 35.83 -6.61
CA LEU A 5 26.32 36.15 -5.69
C LEU A 5 26.82 34.91 -4.93
N LYS A 6 25.96 33.92 -4.67
CA LYS A 6 26.36 32.64 -4.06
C LYS A 6 27.34 31.83 -4.92
N LEU A 7 27.34 32.02 -6.25
CA LEU A 7 28.24 31.34 -7.20
C LEU A 7 29.70 31.78 -7.07
N LEU A 8 29.97 32.92 -6.43
CA LEU A 8 31.32 33.45 -6.22
C LEU A 8 32.02 32.83 -5.00
N SER A 9 31.31 32.03 -4.21
CA SER A 9 31.85 31.29 -3.05
C SER A 9 31.82 29.77 -3.31
N PRO A 10 32.90 29.17 -3.84
CA PRO A 10 32.92 27.77 -4.31
C PRO A 10 32.82 26.69 -3.21
N LYS A 11 32.69 27.07 -1.93
CA LYS A 11 32.69 26.11 -0.80
C LYS A 11 31.29 25.64 -0.35
N SER A 12 30.20 26.11 -0.95
CA SER A 12 28.85 25.82 -0.43
C SER A 12 27.77 25.49 -1.47
N ILE A 13 28.11 25.37 -2.75
CA ILE A 13 27.12 25.06 -3.79
C ILE A 13 27.21 23.60 -4.15
N ASN A 14 26.17 22.86 -3.78
CA ASN A 14 25.99 21.50 -4.22
C ASN A 14 25.33 21.55 -5.61
N TYR A 15 26.14 21.49 -6.66
CA TYR A 15 25.69 21.64 -8.06
C TYR A 15 24.64 20.61 -8.50
N GLU A 16 24.47 19.51 -7.74
CA GLU A 16 23.39 18.55 -7.96
C GLU A 16 22.04 19.01 -7.42
N ALA A 17 22.03 19.84 -6.37
CA ALA A 17 20.81 20.36 -5.75
C ALA A 17 20.39 21.71 -6.33
N ASP A 18 21.35 22.60 -6.60
CA ASP A 18 21.13 23.91 -7.22
C ASP A 18 21.50 23.84 -8.71
N ARG A 19 20.58 23.32 -9.52
CA ARG A 19 20.74 23.32 -10.98
C ARG A 19 20.69 24.74 -11.55
N ILE A 20 21.74 25.12 -12.26
CA ILE A 20 21.96 26.47 -12.84
C ILE A 20 21.21 26.63 -14.18
N ASP A 21 20.74 25.54 -14.78
CA ASP A 21 20.09 25.46 -16.10
C ASP A 21 18.58 25.84 -16.09
N GLY A 22 18.01 26.21 -14.94
CA GLY A 22 16.58 26.51 -14.82
C GLY A 22 15.68 25.28 -14.96
N GLY A 23 16.25 24.08 -14.91
CA GLY A 23 15.48 22.83 -14.86
C GLY A 23 14.73 22.68 -13.53
N ILE A 24 13.56 22.05 -13.57
CA ILE A 24 12.84 21.64 -12.36
C ILE A 24 13.68 20.54 -11.69
N PRO A 25 14.01 20.65 -10.38
CA PRO A 25 14.72 19.59 -9.67
C PRO A 25 14.03 18.25 -9.88
N SER A 26 14.76 17.23 -10.33
CA SER A 26 14.18 15.89 -10.52
C SER A 26 13.84 15.30 -9.16
N LEU A 27 12.60 14.84 -8.98
CA LEU A 27 12.16 14.16 -7.76
C LEU A 27 13.09 13.00 -7.42
N GLN A 28 13.78 13.08 -6.28
CA GLN A 28 14.66 12.02 -5.80
C GLN A 28 13.95 11.10 -4.81
N ALA A 29 14.48 9.89 -4.60
CA ALA A 29 13.94 8.96 -3.61
C ALA A 29 13.91 9.54 -2.19
N GLN A 30 14.88 10.39 -1.84
CA GLN A 30 14.92 11.10 -0.55
C GLN A 30 13.73 12.04 -0.35
N ASP A 31 13.29 12.74 -1.41
CA ASP A 31 12.17 13.67 -1.35
C ASP A 31 10.85 12.92 -1.12
N VAL A 32 10.70 11.75 -1.76
CA VAL A 32 9.55 10.86 -1.57
C VAL A 32 9.53 10.28 -0.14
N LEU A 33 10.67 9.83 0.38
CA LEU A 33 10.77 9.34 1.76
C LEU A 33 10.44 10.44 2.78
N LEU A 34 10.91 11.66 2.55
CA LEU A 34 10.59 12.81 3.38
C LEU A 34 9.09 13.11 3.31
N ALA A 35 8.51 13.18 2.12
CA ALA A 35 7.08 13.39 1.93
C ALA A 35 6.22 12.33 2.64
N MET A 36 6.62 11.06 2.56
CA MET A 36 5.96 9.97 3.27
C MET A 36 5.99 10.17 4.79
N SER A 37 7.12 10.63 5.35
CA SER A 37 7.23 10.89 6.80
C SER A 37 6.27 11.98 7.29
N TYR A 38 5.93 12.96 6.45
CA TYR A 38 4.98 14.03 6.75
C TYR A 38 3.54 13.77 6.27
N ALA A 39 3.30 12.69 5.53
CA ALA A 39 2.00 12.39 4.92
C ALA A 39 0.91 11.98 5.93
N LYS A 40 1.28 11.72 7.21
CA LYS A 40 0.35 11.28 8.28
C LYS A 40 -0.50 10.08 7.82
N LEU A 41 0.18 9.04 7.36
CA LEU A 41 -0.45 7.78 6.98
C LEU A 41 -1.00 7.07 8.21
N THR A 42 -2.15 6.41 8.07
CA THR A 42 -2.66 5.53 9.12
C THR A 42 -1.80 4.26 9.20
N PRO A 43 -1.82 3.52 10.32
CA PRO A 43 -1.08 2.25 10.42
C PRO A 43 -1.45 1.25 9.31
N LEU A 44 -2.69 1.25 8.83
CA LEU A 44 -3.09 0.39 7.71
C LEU A 44 -2.46 0.86 6.40
N GLN A 45 -2.52 2.17 6.11
CA GLN A 45 -1.94 2.76 4.90
C GLN A 45 -0.43 2.50 4.82
N ASP A 46 0.29 2.68 5.93
CA ASP A 46 1.73 2.42 6.00
C ASP A 46 2.06 0.94 5.73
N ASN A 47 1.34 0.01 6.35
CA ASN A 47 1.56 -1.42 6.13
C ASN A 47 1.18 -1.87 4.71
N LEU A 48 0.08 -1.37 4.14
CA LEU A 48 -0.30 -1.67 2.75
C LEU A 48 0.76 -1.18 1.77
N LEU A 49 1.32 0.01 2.00
CA LEU A 49 2.37 0.58 1.17
C LEU A 49 3.66 -0.26 1.25
N ARG A 50 4.06 -0.68 2.46
CA ARG A 50 5.21 -1.57 2.64
C ARG A 50 5.03 -2.91 1.92
N LEU A 51 3.85 -3.50 2.04
CA LEU A 51 3.52 -4.77 1.39
C LEU A 51 3.51 -4.62 -0.14
N LYS A 52 2.92 -3.54 -0.67
CA LYS A 52 2.75 -3.36 -2.12
C LYS A 52 4.01 -2.90 -2.83
N TYR A 53 4.76 -1.96 -2.26
CA TYR A 53 5.86 -1.28 -2.94
C TYR A 53 7.26 -1.55 -2.37
N PHE A 54 7.39 -1.90 -1.08
CA PHE A 54 8.70 -2.08 -0.44
C PHE A 54 9.13 -3.55 -0.30
N GLY A 55 8.50 -4.46 -1.05
CA GLY A 55 8.86 -5.88 -1.05
C GLY A 55 8.58 -6.59 0.28
N ALA A 56 7.75 -6.03 1.16
CA ALA A 56 7.39 -6.67 2.42
C ALA A 56 6.34 -7.79 2.26
N ASN A 57 5.91 -8.12 1.04
CA ASN A 57 4.89 -9.12 0.70
C ASN A 57 5.36 -10.58 0.83
N THR A 58 6.26 -10.88 1.76
CA THR A 58 6.65 -12.27 2.05
C THR A 58 5.47 -13.08 2.58
N LYS A 59 5.48 -14.39 2.37
CA LYS A 59 4.42 -15.28 2.88
C LYS A 59 4.22 -15.12 4.40
N ALA A 60 5.30 -14.99 5.16
CA ALA A 60 5.25 -14.79 6.61
C ALA A 60 4.57 -13.47 6.99
N ASN A 61 4.89 -12.37 6.30
CA ASN A 61 4.30 -11.06 6.56
C ASN A 61 2.82 -11.02 6.17
N ILE A 62 2.44 -11.67 5.06
CA ILE A 62 1.03 -11.79 4.66
C ILE A 62 0.24 -12.55 5.72
N GLU A 63 0.78 -13.66 6.24
CA GLU A 63 0.12 -14.44 7.29
C GLU A 63 -0.04 -13.64 8.58
N LEU A 64 1.04 -12.98 9.02
CA LEU A 64 1.04 -12.13 10.21
C LEU A 64 0.06 -10.96 10.07
N PHE A 65 0.08 -10.27 8.93
CA PHE A 65 -0.79 -9.12 8.74
C PHE A 65 -2.25 -9.55 8.60
N SER A 66 -2.53 -10.69 7.96
CA SER A 66 -3.87 -11.25 7.88
C SER A 66 -4.47 -11.57 9.25
N SER A 67 -3.66 -12.06 10.21
CA SER A 67 -4.13 -12.35 11.56
C SER A 67 -4.38 -11.08 12.37
N VAL A 68 -3.51 -10.08 12.26
CA VAL A 68 -3.70 -8.78 12.92
C VAL A 68 -4.95 -8.07 12.40
N LEU A 69 -5.25 -8.17 11.11
CA LEU A 69 -6.43 -7.54 10.53
C LEU A 69 -7.75 -8.19 10.96
N VAL A 70 -7.76 -9.43 11.48
CA VAL A 70 -9.00 -10.10 11.91
C VAL A 70 -9.73 -9.23 12.94
N SER A 71 -9.03 -8.73 13.96
CA SER A 71 -9.64 -7.92 15.02
C SER A 71 -10.24 -6.60 14.49
N ARG A 72 -9.66 -6.04 13.43
CA ARG A 72 -10.17 -4.83 12.79
C ARG A 72 -11.46 -5.07 12.01
N PHE A 73 -11.61 -6.24 11.40
CA PHE A 73 -12.74 -6.58 10.54
C PHE A 73 -13.79 -7.49 11.21
N GLU A 74 -13.55 -7.91 12.45
CA GLU A 74 -14.38 -8.87 13.17
C GLU A 74 -15.82 -8.39 13.29
N SER A 75 -16.05 -7.15 13.73
CA SER A 75 -17.39 -6.56 13.83
C SER A 75 -18.11 -6.50 12.47
N ASN A 76 -17.39 -6.12 11.41
CA ASN A 76 -17.93 -6.09 10.05
C ASN A 76 -18.33 -7.49 9.59
N PHE A 77 -17.44 -8.47 9.72
CA PHE A 77 -17.72 -9.84 9.29
C PHE A 77 -18.83 -10.50 10.09
N ASN A 78 -18.90 -10.24 11.40
CA ASN A 78 -19.99 -10.70 12.26
C ASN A 78 -21.33 -10.07 11.84
N GLY A 79 -21.34 -8.77 11.51
CA GLY A 79 -22.53 -8.09 10.97
C GLY A 79 -23.03 -8.66 9.64
N TYR A 80 -22.15 -9.27 8.84
CA TYR A 80 -22.50 -9.97 7.61
C TYR A 80 -22.79 -11.47 7.80
N GLY A 81 -22.77 -11.98 9.04
CA GLY A 81 -23.02 -13.39 9.34
C GLY A 81 -21.93 -14.33 8.85
N VAL A 82 -20.70 -13.83 8.65
CA VAL A 82 -19.57 -14.66 8.19
C VAL A 82 -18.97 -15.41 9.40
N PRO A 83 -18.92 -16.76 9.37
CA PRO A 83 -18.28 -17.52 10.44
C PRO A 83 -16.82 -17.12 10.68
N GLN A 84 -16.43 -17.02 11.95
CA GLN A 84 -15.08 -16.58 12.37
C GLN A 84 -13.95 -17.42 11.76
N VAL A 85 -14.21 -18.71 11.53
CA VAL A 85 -13.28 -19.64 10.86
C VAL A 85 -12.83 -19.15 9.48
N TYR A 86 -13.61 -18.31 8.80
CA TYR A 86 -13.31 -17.80 7.47
C TYR A 86 -12.64 -16.42 7.45
N HIS A 87 -12.64 -15.68 8.55
CA HIS A 87 -12.20 -14.27 8.59
C HIS A 87 -10.75 -14.12 8.14
N ARG A 88 -9.84 -14.90 8.71
CA ARG A 88 -8.41 -14.87 8.34
C ARG A 88 -8.21 -15.25 6.88
N SER A 89 -8.92 -16.27 6.39
CA SER A 89 -8.81 -16.72 4.99
C SER A 89 -9.24 -15.64 4.01
N ILE A 90 -10.33 -14.92 4.31
CA ILE A 90 -10.80 -13.78 3.50
C ILE A 90 -9.72 -12.70 3.42
N LEU A 91 -9.17 -12.30 4.58
CA LEU A 91 -8.14 -11.25 4.65
C LEU A 91 -6.84 -11.68 3.97
N LYS A 92 -6.44 -12.94 4.16
CA LYS A 92 -5.24 -13.50 3.53
C LYS A 92 -5.36 -13.50 2.02
N ILE A 93 -6.49 -13.99 1.47
CA ILE A 93 -6.74 -13.98 0.02
C ILE A 93 -6.69 -12.54 -0.48
N ALA A 94 -7.43 -11.62 0.15
CA ALA A 94 -7.46 -10.21 -0.27
C ALA A 94 -6.06 -9.56 -0.25
N LEU A 95 -5.23 -9.85 0.75
CA LEU A 95 -3.84 -9.36 0.81
C LEU A 95 -2.96 -9.95 -0.30
N MET A 96 -3.10 -11.24 -0.59
CA MET A 96 -2.36 -11.87 -1.70
C MET A 96 -2.78 -11.30 -3.04
N GLU A 97 -4.08 -11.06 -3.24
CA GLU A 97 -4.58 -10.41 -4.45
C GLU A 97 -4.13 -8.97 -4.57
N PHE A 98 -4.14 -8.24 -3.46
CA PHE A 98 -3.63 -6.88 -3.41
C PHE A 98 -2.13 -6.82 -3.73
N CYS A 99 -1.31 -7.74 -3.22
CA CYS A 99 0.15 -7.63 -3.30
C CYS A 99 0.81 -8.41 -4.44
N LEU A 100 0.32 -9.59 -4.77
CA LEU A 100 1.02 -10.59 -5.58
C LEU A 100 0.42 -10.79 -6.97
N VAL A 101 -0.75 -10.23 -7.23
CA VAL A 101 -1.41 -10.39 -8.52
C VAL A 101 -0.97 -9.29 -9.49
N PRO A 102 -0.36 -9.65 -10.63
CA PRO A 102 0.02 -8.67 -11.64
C PRO A 102 -1.21 -8.14 -12.40
N GLY A 103 -1.16 -6.86 -12.74
CA GLY A 103 -2.04 -6.14 -13.68
C GLY A 103 -3.38 -6.79 -14.04
N GLY A 104 -4.45 -6.41 -13.32
CA GLY A 104 -5.85 -6.71 -13.70
C GLY A 104 -6.26 -8.18 -13.64
N TYR A 105 -5.35 -9.12 -13.37
CA TYR A 105 -5.68 -10.52 -13.21
C TYR A 105 -6.61 -10.68 -11.99
N LYS A 106 -7.71 -11.43 -12.16
CA LYS A 106 -8.62 -11.79 -11.07
C LYS A 106 -8.47 -13.29 -10.82
N PRO A 107 -7.88 -13.73 -9.69
CA PRO A 107 -7.72 -15.14 -9.40
C PRO A 107 -9.04 -15.90 -9.46
N SER A 108 -9.01 -17.07 -10.09
CA SER A 108 -10.18 -17.95 -10.17
C SER A 108 -10.57 -18.47 -8.77
N LYS A 109 -11.82 -18.92 -8.62
CA LYS A 109 -12.31 -19.57 -7.39
C LYS A 109 -11.39 -20.72 -6.95
N ARG A 110 -10.89 -21.49 -7.92
CA ARG A 110 -9.96 -22.60 -7.69
C ARG A 110 -8.61 -22.11 -7.14
N ASN A 111 -8.08 -21.02 -7.67
CA ASN A 111 -6.82 -20.46 -7.17
C ASN A 111 -7.00 -19.93 -5.73
N ARG A 112 -8.10 -19.22 -5.46
CA ARG A 112 -8.44 -18.75 -4.10
C ARG A 112 -8.60 -19.92 -3.10
N ALA A 113 -9.15 -21.05 -3.53
CA ALA A 113 -9.26 -22.27 -2.72
C ALA A 113 -7.89 -22.84 -2.32
N VAL A 114 -6.96 -22.95 -3.28
CA VAL A 114 -5.57 -23.39 -3.01
C VAL A 114 -4.88 -22.49 -1.98
N LEU A 115 -5.14 -21.19 -2.04
CA LEU A 115 -4.52 -20.19 -1.17
C LEU A 115 -4.95 -20.26 0.31
N CYS A 116 -6.18 -20.74 0.58
CA CYS A 116 -6.76 -20.78 1.93
C CYS A 116 -7.01 -22.19 2.48
N GLY A 117 -6.84 -23.25 1.67
CA GLY A 117 -7.02 -24.63 2.09
C GLY A 117 -8.47 -25.08 2.24
N PHE A 118 -9.44 -24.25 1.84
CA PHE A 118 -10.86 -24.61 1.77
C PHE A 118 -11.26 -25.10 0.38
N SER A 119 -12.41 -25.78 0.28
CA SER A 119 -12.97 -26.12 -1.02
C SER A 119 -13.35 -24.87 -1.82
N ASP A 120 -13.32 -24.98 -3.14
CA ASP A 120 -13.78 -23.93 -4.06
C ASP A 120 -15.24 -23.52 -3.80
N THR A 121 -16.08 -24.49 -3.44
CA THR A 121 -17.49 -24.29 -3.06
C THR A 121 -17.60 -23.46 -1.78
N THR A 122 -16.82 -23.79 -0.75
CA THR A 122 -16.77 -23.02 0.50
C THR A 122 -16.31 -21.58 0.25
N VAL A 123 -15.27 -21.39 -0.57
CA VAL A 123 -14.79 -20.05 -0.95
C VAL A 123 -15.87 -19.27 -1.68
N PHE A 124 -16.56 -19.89 -2.64
CA PHE A 124 -17.61 -19.25 -3.42
C PHE A 124 -18.77 -18.78 -2.54
N ILE A 125 -19.26 -19.65 -1.65
CA ILE A 125 -20.45 -19.37 -0.83
C ILE A 125 -20.13 -18.36 0.28
N HIS A 126 -19.01 -18.51 0.97
CA HIS A 126 -18.78 -17.79 2.23
C HIS A 126 -17.78 -16.64 2.13
N MET A 127 -16.88 -16.64 1.15
CA MET A 127 -15.71 -15.75 1.16
C MET A 127 -15.67 -14.78 -0.01
N MET A 128 -16.13 -15.19 -1.21
CA MET A 128 -15.86 -14.48 -2.46
C MET A 128 -16.27 -13.01 -2.43
N LYS A 129 -17.50 -12.71 -2.01
CA LYS A 129 -17.99 -11.33 -1.91
C LYS A 129 -17.16 -10.49 -0.94
N ARG A 130 -16.77 -11.07 0.20
CA ARG A 130 -16.01 -10.37 1.24
C ARG A 130 -14.55 -10.16 0.85
N VAL A 131 -13.96 -11.09 0.11
CA VAL A 131 -12.63 -10.90 -0.48
C VAL A 131 -12.64 -9.70 -1.42
N ASP A 132 -13.63 -9.62 -2.31
CA ASP A 132 -13.74 -8.53 -3.28
C ASP A 132 -13.95 -7.18 -2.56
N GLU A 133 -14.82 -7.11 -1.55
CA GLU A 133 -15.04 -5.88 -0.74
C GLU A 133 -13.81 -5.44 0.04
N VAL A 134 -13.08 -6.38 0.67
CA VAL A 134 -11.83 -6.07 1.39
C VAL A 134 -10.77 -5.57 0.41
N LEU A 135 -10.69 -6.18 -0.78
CA LEU A 135 -9.77 -5.75 -1.83
C LEU A 135 -10.09 -4.34 -2.32
N GLU A 136 -11.36 -4.00 -2.52
CA GLU A 136 -11.80 -2.64 -2.85
C GLU A 136 -11.39 -1.64 -1.77
N LEU A 137 -11.57 -2.00 -0.49
CA LEU A 137 -11.15 -1.17 0.63
C LEU A 137 -9.63 -0.96 0.66
N PHE A 138 -8.83 -2.00 0.45
CA PHE A 138 -7.37 -1.86 0.38
C PHE A 138 -6.93 -0.94 -0.75
N ASN A 139 -7.54 -1.06 -1.92
CA ASN A 139 -7.24 -0.17 -3.05
C ASN A 139 -7.65 1.28 -2.75
N LEU A 140 -8.79 1.50 -2.09
CA LEU A 140 -9.22 2.83 -1.67
C LEU A 140 -8.25 3.45 -0.65
N GLU A 141 -7.88 2.70 0.39
CA GLU A 141 -6.91 3.15 1.40
C GLU A 141 -5.54 3.47 0.77
N MET A 142 -5.10 2.64 -0.18
CA MET A 142 -3.87 2.87 -0.92
C MET A 142 -3.94 4.17 -1.75
N LYS A 143 -5.06 4.40 -2.45
CA LYS A 143 -5.27 5.63 -3.22
C LYS A 143 -5.27 6.88 -2.32
N ILE A 144 -5.89 6.79 -1.13
CA ILE A 144 -5.86 7.87 -0.14
C ILE A 144 -4.42 8.11 0.35
N ALA A 145 -3.66 7.05 0.60
CA ALA A 145 -2.26 7.16 1.01
C ALA A 145 -1.40 7.84 -0.07
N GLU A 146 -1.57 7.45 -1.34
CA GLU A 146 -0.88 8.07 -2.47
C GLU A 146 -1.22 9.56 -2.59
N VAL A 147 -2.50 9.94 -2.52
CA VAL A 147 -2.91 11.35 -2.53
C VAL A 147 -2.25 12.13 -1.40
N LYS A 148 -2.19 11.59 -0.19
CA LYS A 148 -1.52 12.23 0.95
C LYS A 148 -0.03 12.44 0.68
N ILE A 149 0.66 11.44 0.13
CA ILE A 149 2.09 11.52 -0.20
C ILE A 149 2.33 12.57 -1.29
N PHE A 150 1.58 12.51 -2.39
CA PHE A 150 1.72 13.46 -3.50
C PHE A 150 1.41 14.90 -3.08
N THR A 151 0.45 15.09 -2.17
CA THR A 151 0.17 16.42 -1.58
C THR A 151 1.34 16.98 -0.77
N GLN A 152 2.17 16.12 -0.17
CA GLN A 152 3.39 16.57 0.51
C GLN A 152 4.51 16.83 -0.50
N ILE A 153 4.65 16.00 -1.53
CA ILE A 153 5.61 16.22 -2.61
C ILE A 153 5.36 17.58 -3.29
N SER A 154 4.11 17.90 -3.60
CA SER A 154 3.74 19.19 -4.22
C SER A 154 3.97 20.42 -3.34
N LYS A 155 4.21 20.23 -2.03
CA LYS A 155 4.61 21.31 -1.11
C LYS A 155 6.12 21.48 -1.02
N LEU A 156 6.88 20.44 -1.38
CA LEU A 156 8.33 20.44 -1.37
C LEU A 156 8.91 20.99 -2.69
N SER A 157 8.13 20.95 -3.77
CA SER A 157 8.39 21.58 -5.07
C SER A 157 7.96 23.04 -5.12
#